data_AF-A0A6A6UTF9-F1
#
_entry.id   AF-A0A6A6UTF9-F1
#
_cell.length_a   1.000
_cell.length_b   1.000
_cell.length_c   1.000
_cell.angle_alpha   90.00
_cell.angle_beta   90.00
_cell.angle_gamma   90.00
#
_symmetry.space_group_name_H-M   'P 1'
#
loop_
_entity.id
_entity.type
_entity.pdbx_description
1 polymer ?
#
loop_
_entity_poly.entity_id
_entity_poly.type
_entity_poly.pdbx_seq_one_letter_code
_entity_poly.pdbx_strand_id
1 'polypeptide(L)'
;GSFKYKSKIPVHNAETLKAFLQKRKHSVGLKFDDIKDGWQDAQVHCDEMETKHELLVVRDKRGVIRSVWQDDPSLWHNIGDDLRRDWNAIRLPKNQDELREKLLAADITPSSEKVVVERKVGRKDNRKRSRRGGKQTNTHIAHLLKDYSH
;
A
#
# COMPACT_ATOMS: atom_id res chain seq x y z
N GLY A 1 21.88 2.78 -41.90
CA GLY A 1 21.16 2.73 -40.62
C GLY A 1 21.33 4.06 -39.91
N SER A 2 20.26 4.64 -39.37
CA SER A 2 20.37 5.89 -38.60
C SER A 2 20.69 5.59 -37.14
N PHE A 3 21.73 6.21 -36.60
CA PHE A 3 21.98 6.22 -35.16
C PHE A 3 21.08 7.28 -34.52
N LYS A 4 20.31 6.91 -33.48
CA LYS A 4 19.52 7.84 -32.67
C LYS A 4 20.03 7.82 -31.24
N TYR A 5 20.14 8.99 -30.64
CA TYR A 5 20.46 9.13 -29.23
C TYR A 5 19.42 8.39 -28.36
N LYS A 6 19.90 7.60 -27.40
CA LYS A 6 19.07 6.87 -26.44
C LYS A 6 19.15 7.56 -25.09
N SER A 7 18.18 8.43 -24.82
CA SER A 7 18.02 9.05 -23.51
C SER A 7 17.75 7.99 -22.44
N LYS A 8 18.08 8.30 -21.18
CA LYS A 8 17.82 7.38 -20.05
C LYS A 8 16.34 7.08 -19.87
N ILE A 9 15.49 8.08 -20.08
CA ILE A 9 14.04 7.97 -20.05
C ILE A 9 13.53 8.30 -21.46
N PRO A 10 12.74 7.41 -22.10
CA PRO A 10 12.22 7.62 -23.44
C PRO A 10 10.98 8.54 -23.40
N VAL A 11 11.15 9.75 -22.87
CA VAL A 11 10.12 10.78 -22.76
C VAL A 11 10.55 11.98 -23.58
N HIS A 12 9.66 12.43 -24.46
CA HIS A 12 9.94 13.52 -25.40
C HIS A 12 8.80 14.55 -25.47
N ASN A 13 7.68 14.31 -24.78
CA ASN A 13 6.54 15.20 -24.71
C ASN A 13 5.75 14.99 -23.39
N ALA A 14 4.82 15.89 -23.10
CA ALA A 14 3.97 15.85 -21.90
C ALA A 14 3.15 14.55 -21.80
N GLU A 15 2.59 14.10 -22.92
CA GLU A 15 1.75 12.90 -22.96
C GLU A 15 2.55 11.61 -22.69
N THR A 16 3.76 11.48 -23.25
CA THR A 16 4.66 10.36 -22.99
C THR A 16 5.15 10.36 -21.56
N LEU A 17 5.37 11.54 -20.97
CA LEU A 17 5.70 11.65 -19.55
C LEU A 17 4.54 11.13 -18.68
N LYS A 18 3.31 11.59 -18.94
CA LYS A 18 2.10 11.14 -18.22
C LYS A 18 1.88 9.64 -18.36
N ALA A 19 1.92 9.12 -19.59
CA ALA A 19 1.77 7.69 -19.86
C ALA A 19 2.90 6.86 -19.20
N PHE A 20 4.13 7.36 -19.19
CA PHE A 20 5.26 6.68 -18.57
C PHE A 20 5.13 6.62 -17.04
N LEU A 21 4.63 7.70 -16.42
CA LEU A 21 4.33 7.75 -14.99
C LEU A 21 3.19 6.79 -14.63
N GLN A 22 2.08 6.83 -15.37
CA GLN A 22 0.92 5.95 -15.14
C GLN A 22 1.23 4.46 -15.34
N LYS A 23 2.11 4.11 -16.28
CA LYS A 23 2.49 2.72 -16.54
C LYS A 23 3.33 2.11 -15.42
N ARG A 24 4.00 2.93 -14.60
CA ARG A 24 4.87 2.42 -13.54
C ARG A 24 4.06 1.89 -12.36
N LYS A 25 4.40 0.69 -11.92
CA LYS A 25 3.81 0.05 -10.73
C LYS A 25 4.21 0.71 -9.41
N HIS A 26 5.34 1.41 -9.39
CA HIS A 26 5.85 2.09 -8.22
C HIS A 26 5.79 3.60 -8.42
N SER A 27 5.15 4.30 -7.49
CA SER A 27 5.15 5.75 -7.39
C SER A 27 6.51 6.24 -6.89
N VAL A 28 7.49 6.25 -7.80
CA VAL A 28 8.83 6.81 -7.54
C VAL A 28 9.00 8.05 -8.41
N GLY A 29 9.33 9.17 -7.77
CA GLY A 29 9.62 10.42 -8.45
C GLY A 29 10.75 10.29 -9.45
N LEU A 30 10.58 10.90 -10.62
CA LEU A 30 11.59 10.99 -11.66
C LEU A 30 12.49 12.18 -11.40
N LYS A 31 13.79 12.03 -11.61
CA LYS A 31 14.72 13.16 -11.57
C LYS A 31 14.54 14.01 -12.83
N PHE A 32 14.49 15.32 -12.66
CA PHE A 32 14.32 16.24 -13.77
C PHE A 32 15.50 16.19 -14.76
N ASP A 33 16.72 15.97 -14.28
CA ASP A 33 17.91 15.85 -15.13
C ASP A 33 17.79 14.72 -16.15
N ASP A 34 17.18 13.58 -15.76
CA ASP A 34 17.00 12.44 -16.66
C ASP A 34 15.88 12.68 -17.69
N ILE A 35 14.95 13.61 -17.42
CA ILE A 35 13.90 14.04 -18.36
C ILE A 35 14.49 15.06 -19.35
N LYS A 36 15.25 16.03 -18.83
CA LYS A 36 15.91 17.08 -19.63
C LYS A 36 16.88 16.52 -20.66
N ASP A 37 17.49 15.36 -20.38
CA ASP A 37 18.39 14.62 -21.28
C ASP A 37 17.69 14.20 -22.60
N GLY A 38 16.41 13.83 -22.54
CA GLY A 38 15.63 13.41 -23.71
C GLY A 38 14.72 14.49 -24.30
N TRP A 39 14.54 15.61 -23.60
CA TRP A 39 13.53 16.62 -23.89
C TRP A 39 13.99 18.02 -23.48
N GLN A 40 14.34 18.87 -24.45
CA GLN A 40 14.94 20.19 -24.20
C GLN A 40 13.95 21.18 -23.56
N ASP A 41 12.69 21.18 -24.01
CA ASP A 41 11.62 22.07 -23.51
C ASP A 41 10.84 21.48 -22.33
N ALA A 42 11.40 20.46 -21.66
CA ALA A 42 10.74 19.77 -20.56
C ALA A 42 10.32 20.70 -19.41
N GLN A 43 11.07 21.77 -19.15
CA GLN A 43 10.78 22.69 -18.04
C GLN A 43 9.45 23.41 -18.24
N VAL A 44 9.27 24.04 -19.41
CA VAL A 44 8.06 24.82 -19.74
C VAL A 44 6.82 23.92 -19.70
N HIS A 45 6.92 22.74 -20.31
CA HIS A 45 5.80 21.80 -20.32
C HIS A 45 5.49 21.20 -18.93
N CYS A 46 6.50 20.99 -18.08
CA CYS A 46 6.25 20.56 -16.70
C CYS A 46 5.49 21.63 -15.90
N ASP A 47 5.85 22.91 -16.07
CA ASP A 47 5.17 24.03 -15.40
C ASP A 47 3.70 24.18 -15.89
N GLU A 48 3.46 23.99 -17.19
CA GLU A 48 2.10 23.96 -17.77
C GLU A 48 1.25 22.80 -17.23
N MET A 49 1.84 21.61 -17.09
CA MET A 49 1.16 20.43 -16.56
C MET A 49 0.90 20.54 -15.06
N GLU A 50 1.80 21.17 -14.31
CA GLU A 50 1.62 21.45 -12.88
C GLU A 50 0.43 22.39 -12.65
N THR A 51 0.28 23.41 -13.49
CA THR A 51 -0.87 24.33 -13.43
C THR A 51 -2.20 23.61 -13.65
N LYS A 52 -2.20 22.52 -14.43
CA LYS A 52 -3.36 21.66 -14.67
C LYS A 52 -3.55 20.57 -13.62
N HIS A 53 -2.67 20.48 -12.61
CA HIS A 53 -2.65 19.42 -11.60
C HIS A 53 -2.55 17.99 -12.19
N GLU A 54 -1.91 17.86 -13.36
CA GLU A 54 -1.63 16.54 -13.96
C GLU A 54 -0.27 15.98 -13.52
N LEU A 55 0.56 16.84 -12.93
CA LEU A 55 1.93 16.56 -12.56
C LEU A 55 2.27 17.28 -11.26
N LEU A 56 2.90 16.57 -10.31
CA LEU A 56 3.37 17.14 -9.07
C LEU A 56 4.88 17.39 -9.17
N VAL A 57 5.26 18.65 -9.07
CA VAL A 57 6.64 19.10 -9.25
C VAL A 57 7.23 19.49 -7.91
N VAL A 58 8.34 18.84 -7.53
CA VAL A 58 9.08 19.17 -6.32
C VAL A 58 10.27 20.05 -6.69
N ARG A 59 10.24 21.30 -6.22
CA ARG A 59 11.31 22.28 -6.44
C ARG A 59 12.25 22.38 -5.24
N ASP A 60 13.49 22.78 -5.51
CA ASP A 60 14.45 23.17 -4.46
C ASP A 60 14.21 24.63 -4.03
N LYS A 61 14.90 25.08 -2.98
CA LYS A 61 14.90 26.48 -2.48
C LYS A 61 15.23 27.52 -3.55
N ARG A 62 15.90 27.11 -4.64
CA ARG A 62 16.27 27.97 -5.78
C ARG A 62 15.22 27.99 -6.90
N GLY A 63 14.08 27.31 -6.73
CA GLY A 63 13.03 27.20 -7.75
C GLY A 63 13.31 26.19 -8.87
N VAL A 64 14.44 25.48 -8.82
CA VAL A 64 14.78 24.46 -9.83
C VAL A 64 14.00 23.17 -9.54
N ILE A 65 13.42 22.59 -10.59
CA ILE A 65 12.71 21.32 -10.53
C ILE A 65 13.70 20.20 -10.19
N ARG A 66 13.49 19.52 -9.06
CA ARG A 66 14.32 18.39 -8.62
C ARG A 66 13.71 17.07 -9.05
N SER A 67 12.43 16.87 -8.72
CA SER A 67 11.72 15.64 -9.05
C SER A 67 10.29 15.88 -9.49
N VAL A 68 9.83 14.96 -10.34
CA VAL A 68 8.53 14.98 -10.99
C VAL A 68 7.76 13.72 -10.59
N TRP A 69 6.51 13.91 -10.20
CA TRP A 69 5.62 12.87 -9.71
C TRP A 69 4.31 12.87 -10.50
N GLN A 70 3.64 11.72 -10.51
CA GLN A 70 2.28 11.64 -11.01
C GLN A 70 1.35 12.37 -10.05
N ASP A 71 0.49 13.23 -10.59
CA ASP A 71 -0.61 13.85 -9.86
C ASP A 71 -1.94 13.49 -10.51
N ASP A 72 -3.01 13.59 -9.73
CA ASP A 72 -4.37 13.37 -10.20
C ASP A 72 -5.22 14.62 -9.92
N PRO A 73 -5.71 15.31 -10.96
CA PRO A 73 -6.49 16.53 -10.78
C PRO A 73 -7.82 16.28 -10.07
N SER A 74 -8.33 15.03 -10.05
CA SER A 74 -9.57 14.69 -9.34
C SER A 74 -9.43 14.70 -7.81
N LEU A 75 -8.21 14.54 -7.30
CA LEU A 75 -7.89 14.58 -5.88
C LEU A 75 -7.48 15.98 -5.41
N TRP A 76 -7.29 16.90 -6.34
CA TRP A 76 -6.88 18.25 -6.02
C TRP A 76 -8.06 19.08 -5.51
N HIS A 77 -7.91 19.64 -4.32
CA HIS A 77 -8.87 20.54 -3.72
C HIS A 77 -8.17 21.81 -3.25
N ASN A 78 -8.74 22.95 -3.62
CA ASN A 78 -8.28 24.23 -3.12
C ASN A 78 -8.67 24.36 -1.64
N ILE A 79 -7.67 24.30 -0.76
CA ILE A 79 -7.81 24.48 0.69
C ILE A 79 -7.36 25.89 1.04
N GLY A 80 -8.24 26.66 1.70
CA GLY A 80 -7.93 28.00 2.20
C GLY A 80 -6.74 28.01 3.17
N ASP A 81 -5.97 29.09 3.14
CA ASP A 81 -4.78 29.22 3.97
C ASP A 81 -5.11 29.30 5.47
N ASP A 82 -6.31 29.75 5.82
CA ASP A 82 -6.88 29.73 7.16
C ASP A 82 -7.05 28.29 7.66
N LEU A 83 -7.72 27.43 6.89
CA LEU A 83 -7.90 26.02 7.22
C LEU A 83 -6.54 25.30 7.29
N ARG A 84 -5.63 25.60 6.37
CA ARG A 84 -4.27 25.05 6.39
C ARG A 84 -3.52 25.44 7.68
N ARG A 85 -3.62 26.70 8.10
CA ARG A 85 -2.97 27.18 9.34
C ARG A 85 -3.56 26.47 10.56
N ASP A 86 -4.88 26.45 10.66
CA ASP A 86 -5.57 25.88 11.81
C ASP A 86 -5.35 24.36 11.88
N TRP A 87 -5.35 23.67 10.74
CA TRP A 87 -4.99 22.25 10.64
C TRP A 87 -3.58 21.95 11.17
N ASN A 88 -2.59 22.76 10.78
CA ASN A 88 -1.20 22.59 11.23
C ASN A 88 -0.99 23.02 12.69
N ALA A 89 -1.88 23.85 13.25
CA ALA A 89 -1.83 24.26 14.65
C ALA A 89 -2.29 23.16 15.60
N ILE A 90 -3.11 22.21 15.13
CA ILE A 90 -3.61 21.08 15.93
C ILE A 90 -2.42 20.21 16.38
N ARG A 91 -2.19 20.16 17.69
CA ARG A 91 -1.16 19.31 18.29
C ARG A 91 -1.71 17.89 18.47
N LEU A 92 -1.16 16.96 17.69
CA LEU A 92 -1.46 15.53 17.88
C LEU A 92 -0.87 15.04 19.21
N PRO A 93 -1.61 14.25 20.01
CA PRO A 93 -1.07 13.57 21.17
C PRO A 93 0.13 12.70 20.78
N LYS A 94 1.19 12.72 21.59
CA LYS A 94 2.39 11.89 21.34
C LYS A 94 2.12 10.41 21.59
N ASN A 95 1.23 10.14 22.54
CA ASN A 95 0.88 8.80 22.98
C ASN A 95 -0.33 8.30 22.20
N GLN A 96 -0.26 7.06 21.70
CA GLN A 96 -1.35 6.43 20.95
C GLN A 96 -2.59 6.21 21.83
N ASP A 97 -2.40 5.95 23.13
CA ASP A 97 -3.49 5.72 24.07
C ASP A 97 -4.32 7.00 24.31
N GLU A 98 -3.65 8.14 24.49
CA GLU A 98 -4.32 9.45 24.62
C GLU A 98 -5.09 9.84 23.35
N LEU A 99 -4.57 9.49 22.16
CA LEU A 99 -5.29 9.69 20.90
C LEU A 99 -6.55 8.82 20.85
N ARG A 100 -6.45 7.55 21.28
CA ARG A 100 -7.59 6.64 21.35
C ARG A 100 -8.68 7.14 22.29
N GLU A 101 -8.30 7.57 23.50
CA GLU A 101 -9.25 8.13 24.48
C GLU A 101 -9.97 9.37 23.94
N LYS A 102 -9.24 10.28 23.28
CA LYS A 102 -9.82 11.47 22.65
C LYS A 102 -10.76 11.14 21.49
N LEU A 103 -10.43 10.12 20.68
CA LEU A 103 -11.32 9.66 19.60
C LEU A 103 -12.60 9.03 20.15
N LEU A 104 -12.49 8.21 21.21
CA LEU A 104 -13.66 7.65 21.90
C LEU A 104 -14.53 8.73 22.55
N ALA A 105 -13.91 9.74 23.17
CA ALA A 105 -14.64 10.88 23.75
C ALA A 105 -15.35 11.74 22.68
N ALA A 106 -14.93 11.65 21.41
CA ALA A 106 -15.52 12.33 20.27
C ALA A 106 -16.51 11.43 19.49
N ASP A 107 -16.86 10.25 20.00
CA ASP A 107 -17.69 9.24 19.34
C ASP A 107 -17.17 8.78 17.96
N ILE A 108 -15.86 8.89 17.73
CA ILE A 108 -15.19 8.40 16.52
C ILE A 108 -14.57 7.03 16.82
N THR A 109 -14.95 6.01 16.05
CA THR A 109 -14.36 4.67 16.16
C THR A 109 -12.85 4.73 15.90
N PRO A 110 -11.98 4.44 16.90
CA PRO A 110 -10.55 4.49 16.69
C PRO A 110 -10.16 3.36 15.74
N SER A 111 -9.44 3.67 14.65
CA SER A 111 -8.98 2.68 13.65
C SER A 111 -8.08 1.56 14.22
N SER A 112 -7.67 1.66 15.49
CA SER A 112 -6.97 0.61 16.25
C SER A 112 -7.91 -0.40 16.93
N GLU A 113 -9.21 -0.37 16.64
CA GLU A 113 -10.13 -1.43 17.05
C GLU A 113 -9.67 -2.74 16.40
N LYS A 114 -8.88 -3.51 17.17
CA LYS A 114 -8.55 -4.88 16.82
C LYS A 114 -9.88 -5.57 16.64
N VAL A 115 -10.23 -5.93 15.42
CA VAL A 115 -11.25 -6.95 15.16
C VAL A 115 -10.72 -8.18 15.87
N VAL A 116 -11.16 -8.40 17.11
CA VAL A 116 -10.98 -9.65 17.81
C VAL A 116 -11.87 -10.60 17.04
N VAL A 117 -11.34 -11.13 15.94
CA VAL A 117 -11.91 -12.29 15.29
C VAL A 117 -11.79 -13.37 16.35
N GLU A 118 -12.86 -13.58 17.10
CA GLU A 118 -13.03 -14.78 17.91
C GLU A 118 -12.87 -15.95 16.95
N ARG A 119 -11.64 -16.47 16.86
CA ARG A 119 -11.39 -17.75 16.23
C ARG A 119 -12.16 -18.72 17.11
N LYS A 120 -13.38 -19.06 16.71
CA LYS A 120 -14.08 -20.23 17.22
C LYS A 120 -13.12 -21.36 17.00
N VAL A 121 -12.39 -21.73 18.05
CA VAL A 121 -11.56 -22.94 18.06
C VAL A 121 -12.58 -24.06 18.04
N GLY A 122 -13.02 -24.41 16.83
CA GLY A 122 -13.77 -25.63 16.60
C GLY A 122 -12.91 -26.73 17.17
N ARG A 123 -13.36 -27.30 18.29
CA ARG A 123 -12.73 -28.45 18.94
C ARG A 123 -12.60 -29.53 17.88
N LYS A 124 -11.42 -29.61 17.26
CA LYS A 124 -11.12 -30.66 16.30
C LYS A 124 -11.11 -31.94 17.12
N ASP A 125 -12.22 -32.67 17.06
CA ASP A 125 -12.30 -34.01 17.62
C ASP A 125 -11.23 -34.84 16.90
N ASN A 126 -10.08 -35.00 17.57
CA ASN A 126 -9.04 -35.91 17.15
C ASN A 126 -9.55 -37.33 17.40
N ARG A 127 -10.49 -37.77 16.56
CA ARG A 127 -10.83 -39.19 16.42
C ARG A 127 -9.57 -39.89 15.93
N LYS A 128 -8.81 -40.46 16.86
CA LYS A 128 -7.67 -41.34 16.59
C LYS A 128 -8.17 -42.41 15.63
N ARG A 129 -7.68 -42.41 14.39
CA ARG A 129 -7.93 -43.50 13.44
C ARG A 129 -7.42 -44.80 14.09
N SER A 130 -8.31 -45.79 14.21
CA SER A 130 -7.94 -47.12 14.69
C SER A 130 -6.85 -47.69 13.77
N ARG A 131 -5.69 -48.00 14.35
CA ARG A 131 -4.59 -48.66 13.63
C ARG A 131 -5.01 -50.11 13.37
N ARG A 132 -5.59 -50.38 12.20
CA ARG A 132 -5.72 -51.75 11.68
C ARG A 132 -4.32 -52.28 11.38
N GLY A 133 -3.88 -53.32 12.08
CA GLY A 133 -2.66 -54.06 11.74
C GLY A 133 -1.64 -54.25 12.86
N GLY A 134 -2.08 -54.68 14.05
CA GLY A 134 -1.20 -55.39 14.99
C GLY A 134 -1.42 -56.89 14.81
N LYS A 135 -0.41 -57.63 14.33
CA LYS A 135 -0.47 -59.10 14.26
C LYS A 135 -0.64 -59.64 15.68
N GLN A 136 -1.84 -60.11 16.03
CA GLN A 136 -2.08 -60.84 17.27
C GLN A 136 -1.52 -62.25 17.10
N THR A 137 -0.37 -62.52 17.73
CA THR A 137 0.30 -63.82 17.68
C THR A 137 -0.15 -64.78 18.79
N ASN A 138 -1.18 -64.44 19.57
CA ASN A 138 -1.70 -65.30 20.64
C ASN A 138 -3.09 -65.85 20.29
N THR A 139 -3.11 -67.06 19.73
CA THR A 139 -4.31 -67.82 19.35
C THR A 139 -5.19 -68.23 20.54
N HIS A 140 -4.65 -68.28 21.76
CA HIS A 140 -5.40 -68.71 22.95
C HIS A 140 -6.43 -67.70 23.48
N ILE A 141 -6.35 -66.42 23.11
CA ILE A 141 -7.22 -65.36 23.65
C ILE A 141 -8.42 -65.07 22.71
N ALA A 142 -8.48 -65.72 21.54
CA ALA A 142 -9.53 -65.49 20.54
C ALA A 142 -10.95 -65.82 21.01
N HIS A 143 -11.11 -66.77 21.94
CA HIS A 143 -12.41 -67.18 22.48
C HIS A 143 -12.99 -66.18 23.49
N LEU A 144 -12.17 -65.29 24.06
CA LEU A 144 -12.61 -64.30 25.06
C LEU A 144 -13.15 -63.01 24.42
N LEU A 145 -12.91 -62.78 23.12
CA LEU A 145 -13.28 -61.53 22.44
C LEU A 145 -14.55 -61.62 21.58
N LYS A 146 -15.21 -62.78 21.49
CA LYS A 146 -16.40 -62.96 20.63
C LYS A 146 -17.74 -62.69 21.31
N ASP A 147 -17.80 -62.70 22.64
CA ASP A 147 -19.09 -62.68 23.35
C ASP A 147 -19.28 -61.41 24.19
N TYR A 148 -19.26 -60.23 23.55
CA TYR A 148 -19.87 -59.02 24.10
C TYR A 148 -20.44 -58.15 22.98
N SER A 149 -21.57 -58.61 22.44
CA SER A 149 -22.52 -57.79 21.68
C SER A 149 -23.92 -58.19 22.13
N HIS A 150 -24.41 -57.54 23.18
CA HIS A 150 -25.83 -57.49 23.52
C HIS A 150 -26.20 -56.10 24.03
#